data_AF-A0A933R3X5-F1
#
_entry.id   AF-A0A933R3X5-F1
#
_cell.length_a   1.000
_cell.length_b   1.000
_cell.length_c   1.000
_cell.angle_alpha   90.00
_cell.angle_beta   90.00
_cell.angle_gamma   90.00
#
_symmetry.space_group_name_H-M   'P 1'
#
loop_
_entity.id
_entity.type
_entity.pdbx_description
1 polymer ?
#
loop_
_entity_poly.entity_id
_entity_poly.type
_entity_poly.pdbx_seq_one_letter_code
_entity_poly.pdbx_strand_id
1 'polypeptide(L)'
;MKNIEREFPPEAAAEGEQFIINQFERANFDIRQYPELFERFKRLHNPPESKHFEDAVQIADIIETIWDELDAELPFKLEKKRMILAALLHDIGKSGPKEAGADEQKLIVALFDPSHYRKITDVGKNVAEETILHALRDSDLDDSTQRRIARYLNRLGIDVVNEKMISFWRRHADWTFDILKIYKEDKIDEKLAIMAASHHILEGKNPAGLNPEDIPHESQTIEMVETYEILTMVDQFQAYIKRSGKSHKEAVEEVRSKINRQKFSDKVKKEYLAILAIIEKSEGKLQAKLKK
;
A
#
# COMPACT_ATOMS: atom_id res chain seq x y z
N MET A 1 27.49 12.71 20.59
CA MET A 1 27.40 12.01 19.28
C MET A 1 26.74 12.96 18.31
N LYS A 2 27.40 13.29 17.19
CA LYS A 2 26.84 14.20 16.18
C LYS A 2 25.81 13.43 15.36
N ASN A 3 24.55 13.87 15.37
CA ASN A 3 23.58 13.49 14.36
C ASN A 3 24.12 13.99 13.02
N ILE A 4 24.60 13.07 12.19
CA ILE A 4 24.85 13.37 10.78
C ILE A 4 23.49 13.20 10.13
N GLU A 5 22.72 14.29 10.03
CA GLU A 5 21.72 14.39 8.98
C GLU A 5 22.50 14.21 7.68
N ARG A 6 22.39 13.03 7.07
CA ARG A 6 22.99 12.79 5.76
C ARG A 6 22.15 13.57 4.76
N GLU A 7 22.54 14.82 4.52
CA GLU A 7 22.07 15.53 3.34
C GLU A 7 22.54 14.73 2.12
N PHE A 8 21.59 14.28 1.31
CA PHE A 8 21.89 13.59 0.07
C PHE A 8 22.54 14.55 -0.92
N PRO A 9 23.47 14.07 -1.76
CA PRO A 9 23.94 14.86 -2.88
C PRO A 9 22.73 15.26 -3.75
N PRO A 10 22.61 16.53 -4.18
CA PRO A 10 21.47 17.04 -4.94
C PRO A 10 21.08 16.19 -6.16
N GLU A 11 22.05 15.50 -6.77
CA GLU A 11 21.86 14.64 -7.94
C GLU A 11 20.98 13.40 -7.64
N ALA A 12 21.20 12.71 -6.52
CA ALA A 12 20.40 11.54 -6.14
C ALA A 12 18.95 11.93 -5.77
N ALA A 13 18.77 13.11 -5.19
CA ALA A 13 17.44 13.66 -4.92
C ALA A 13 16.69 13.99 -6.22
N ALA A 14 17.37 14.60 -7.20
CA ALA A 14 16.81 14.89 -8.51
C ALA A 14 16.42 13.62 -9.30
N GLU A 15 17.23 12.56 -9.22
CA GLU A 15 16.93 11.26 -9.82
C GLU A 15 15.67 10.63 -9.22
N GLY A 16 15.51 10.65 -7.90
CA GLY A 16 14.33 10.12 -7.22
C GLY A 16 13.05 10.91 -7.54
N GLU A 17 13.13 12.24 -7.61
CA GLU A 17 12.00 13.08 -8.03
C GLU A 17 11.56 12.77 -9.47
N GLN A 18 12.52 12.69 -10.40
CA GLN A 18 12.22 12.38 -11.79
C GLN A 18 11.66 10.97 -11.94
N PHE A 19 12.15 10.01 -11.14
CA PHE A 19 11.58 8.67 -11.08
C PHE A 19 10.10 8.73 -10.70
N ILE A 20 9.73 9.40 -9.60
CA ILE A 20 8.32 9.55 -9.17
C ILE A 20 7.47 10.17 -10.28
N ILE A 21 7.93 11.28 -10.87
CA ILE A 21 7.22 11.96 -11.96
C ILE A 21 6.96 10.99 -13.12
N ASN A 22 7.98 10.27 -13.57
CA ASN A 22 7.87 9.33 -14.68
C ASN A 22 6.83 8.23 -14.39
N GLN A 23 6.73 7.76 -13.15
CA GLN A 23 5.77 6.72 -12.79
C GLN A 23 4.32 7.24 -12.88
N PHE A 24 4.04 8.44 -12.39
CA PHE A 24 2.70 9.03 -12.49
C PHE A 24 2.32 9.42 -13.93
N GLU A 25 3.28 9.84 -14.74
CA GLU A 25 3.04 10.16 -16.15
C GLU A 25 2.57 8.93 -16.97
N ARG A 26 3.00 7.71 -16.61
CA ARG A 26 2.48 6.45 -17.19
C ARG A 26 0.96 6.31 -16.99
N ALA A 27 0.44 6.85 -15.89
CA ALA A 27 -0.98 6.89 -15.57
C ALA A 27 -1.71 8.12 -16.14
N ASN A 28 -1.04 8.91 -17.00
CA ASN A 28 -1.52 10.22 -17.48
C ASN A 28 -1.85 11.19 -16.33
N PHE A 29 -1.05 11.13 -15.26
CA PHE A 29 -1.23 11.95 -14.07
C PHE A 29 0.02 12.81 -13.83
N ASP A 30 -0.16 14.12 -13.73
CA ASP A 30 0.94 15.05 -13.46
C ASP A 30 0.99 15.36 -11.97
N ILE A 31 1.76 14.57 -11.22
CA ILE A 31 1.86 14.67 -9.75
C ILE A 31 2.35 16.05 -9.29
N ARG A 32 3.06 16.80 -10.15
CA ARG A 32 3.56 18.16 -9.86
C ARG A 32 2.43 19.16 -9.62
N GLN A 33 1.23 18.90 -10.16
CA GLN A 33 0.04 19.72 -9.93
C GLN A 33 -0.51 19.55 -8.51
N TYR A 34 0.02 18.58 -7.75
CA TYR A 34 -0.38 18.25 -6.39
C TYR A 34 0.85 18.28 -5.46
N PRO A 35 1.37 19.46 -5.11
CA PRO A 35 2.64 19.58 -4.40
C PRO A 35 2.69 18.81 -3.07
N GLU A 36 1.58 18.77 -2.33
CA GLU A 36 1.52 18.06 -1.04
C GLU A 36 1.56 16.53 -1.23
N LEU A 37 0.86 15.98 -2.25
CA LEU A 37 1.01 14.57 -2.62
C LEU A 37 2.42 14.27 -3.10
N PHE A 38 2.99 15.12 -3.95
CA PHE A 38 4.33 14.91 -4.49
C PHE A 38 5.38 14.84 -3.38
N GLU A 39 5.30 15.74 -2.40
CA GLU A 39 6.18 15.75 -1.24
C GLU A 39 6.02 14.49 -0.37
N ARG A 40 4.81 13.96 -0.21
CA ARG A 40 4.60 12.69 0.49
C ARG A 40 5.24 11.52 -0.26
N PHE A 41 5.11 11.46 -1.59
CA PHE A 41 5.77 10.42 -2.38
C PHE A 41 7.29 10.51 -2.36
N LYS A 42 7.86 11.72 -2.34
CA LYS A 42 9.31 11.90 -2.13
C LYS A 42 9.78 11.27 -0.83
N ARG A 43 8.99 11.37 0.26
CA ARG A 43 9.31 10.72 1.54
C ARG A 43 9.17 9.21 1.48
N LEU A 44 8.15 8.70 0.79
CA LEU A 44 7.91 7.26 0.62
C LEU A 44 8.90 6.57 -0.33
N HIS A 45 9.58 7.34 -1.18
CA HIS A 45 10.62 6.87 -2.07
C HIS A 45 12.03 7.03 -1.49
N ASN A 46 12.21 7.80 -0.40
CA ASN A 46 13.53 8.27 0.06
C ASN A 46 14.51 7.11 0.37
N PRO A 47 15.42 6.73 -0.55
CA PRO A 47 16.33 5.62 -0.31
C PRO A 47 17.52 6.10 0.53
N PRO A 48 18.11 5.28 1.41
CA PRO A 48 17.83 3.87 1.63
C PRO A 48 16.69 3.61 2.64
N GLU A 49 16.08 4.66 3.18
CA GLU A 49 15.21 4.65 4.37
C GLU A 49 13.80 4.13 4.08
N SER A 50 13.28 4.30 2.86
CA SER A 50 11.95 3.83 2.49
C SER A 50 11.91 3.33 1.05
N LYS A 51 11.27 2.17 0.85
CA LYS A 51 11.03 1.58 -0.48
C LYS A 51 9.52 1.40 -0.78
N HIS A 52 8.68 2.19 -0.11
CA HIS A 52 7.23 2.02 -0.20
C HIS A 52 6.70 2.42 -1.56
N PHE A 53 7.27 3.47 -2.17
CA PHE A 53 6.85 3.85 -3.51
C PHE A 53 7.27 2.80 -4.56
N GLU A 54 8.42 2.16 -4.41
CA GLU A 54 8.83 1.06 -5.29
C GLU A 54 7.91 -0.16 -5.20
N ASP A 55 7.35 -0.47 -4.02
CA ASP A 55 6.30 -1.49 -3.88
C ASP A 55 5.08 -1.14 -4.74
N ALA A 56 4.61 0.11 -4.66
CA ALA A 56 3.49 0.60 -5.46
C ALA A 56 3.79 0.54 -6.98
N VAL A 57 5.01 0.86 -7.39
CA VAL A 57 5.46 0.75 -8.78
C VAL A 57 5.49 -0.71 -9.25
N GLN A 58 5.97 -1.64 -8.43
CA GLN A 58 5.97 -3.07 -8.77
C GLN A 58 4.55 -3.62 -8.93
N ILE A 59 3.62 -3.21 -8.06
CA ILE A 59 2.20 -3.56 -8.17
C ILE A 59 1.62 -3.01 -9.48
N ALA A 60 1.89 -1.74 -9.82
CA ALA A 60 1.48 -1.15 -11.08
C ALA A 60 2.06 -1.89 -12.30
N ASP A 61 3.32 -2.34 -12.23
CA ASP A 61 3.97 -3.13 -13.28
C ASP A 61 3.32 -4.52 -13.46
N ILE A 62 2.92 -5.18 -12.37
CA ILE A 62 2.19 -6.46 -12.43
C ILE A 62 0.84 -6.24 -13.11
N ILE A 63 0.07 -5.24 -12.66
CA ILE A 63 -1.23 -4.89 -13.24
C ILE A 63 -1.10 -4.61 -14.74
N GLU A 64 -0.12 -3.80 -15.13
CA GLU A 64 0.14 -3.51 -16.53
C GLU A 64 0.47 -4.77 -17.35
N THR A 65 1.22 -5.70 -16.76
CA THR A 65 1.64 -6.94 -17.42
C THR A 65 0.48 -7.89 -17.69
N ILE A 66 -0.50 -7.94 -16.80
CA ILE A 66 -1.66 -8.84 -16.91
C ILE A 66 -2.92 -8.16 -17.46
N TRP A 67 -2.82 -6.87 -17.84
CA TRP A 67 -3.99 -6.05 -18.15
C TRP A 67 -4.78 -6.56 -19.34
N ASP A 68 -4.12 -7.00 -20.41
CA ASP A 68 -4.80 -7.44 -21.63
C ASP A 68 -5.65 -8.70 -21.34
N GLU A 69 -5.16 -9.59 -20.48
CA GLU A 69 -5.93 -10.73 -20.00
C GLU A 69 -7.07 -10.32 -19.05
N LEU A 70 -6.84 -9.37 -18.14
CA LEU A 70 -7.90 -8.83 -17.29
C LEU A 70 -9.04 -8.23 -18.12
N ASP A 71 -8.72 -7.38 -19.10
CA ASP A 71 -9.73 -6.70 -19.95
C ASP A 71 -10.48 -7.65 -20.90
N ALA A 72 -9.87 -8.79 -21.23
CA ALA A 72 -10.48 -9.82 -22.08
C ALA A 72 -11.38 -10.79 -21.30
N GLU A 73 -11.00 -11.16 -20.08
CA GLU A 73 -11.66 -12.24 -19.32
C GLU A 73 -12.63 -11.75 -18.25
N LEU A 74 -12.47 -10.52 -17.76
CA LEU A 74 -13.34 -9.97 -16.75
C LEU A 74 -14.56 -9.26 -17.38
N PRO A 75 -15.74 -9.34 -16.75
CA PRO A 75 -16.98 -8.82 -17.33
C PRO A 75 -17.10 -7.29 -17.28
N PHE A 76 -16.13 -6.59 -16.70
CA PHE A 76 -16.17 -5.17 -16.43
C PHE A 76 -15.10 -4.38 -17.17
N LYS A 77 -15.41 -3.11 -17.45
CA LYS A 77 -14.54 -2.20 -18.19
C LYS A 77 -13.96 -1.17 -17.24
N LEU A 78 -12.70 -1.40 -16.84
CA LEU A 78 -11.89 -0.40 -16.18
C LEU A 78 -10.90 0.23 -17.15
N GLU A 79 -10.48 1.45 -16.84
CA GLU A 79 -9.38 2.07 -17.57
C GLU A 79 -8.05 1.64 -16.97
N LYS A 80 -7.18 1.04 -17.80
CA LYS A 80 -5.82 0.62 -17.40
C LYS A 80 -5.08 1.69 -16.61
N LYS A 81 -5.06 2.93 -17.15
CA LYS A 81 -4.36 4.06 -16.55
C LYS A 81 -4.90 4.42 -15.17
N ARG A 82 -6.21 4.28 -14.97
CA ARG A 82 -6.85 4.53 -13.68
C ARG A 82 -6.49 3.48 -12.64
N MET A 83 -6.41 2.21 -13.04
CA MET A 83 -5.94 1.14 -12.14
C MET A 83 -4.46 1.33 -11.78
N ILE A 84 -3.62 1.69 -12.76
CA ILE A 84 -2.22 2.04 -12.52
C ILE A 84 -2.13 3.21 -11.52
N LEU A 85 -2.95 4.26 -11.70
CA LEU A 85 -2.97 5.38 -10.77
C LEU A 85 -3.39 4.95 -9.35
N ALA A 86 -4.42 4.11 -9.22
CA ALA A 86 -4.84 3.57 -7.93
C ALA A 86 -3.71 2.79 -7.24
N ALA A 87 -2.99 1.95 -8.01
CA ALA A 87 -1.84 1.21 -7.52
C ALA A 87 -0.70 2.12 -7.04
N LEU A 88 -0.39 3.19 -7.78
CA LEU A 88 0.63 4.17 -7.37
C LEU A 88 0.23 4.94 -6.10
N LEU A 89 -1.07 5.15 -5.89
CA LEU A 89 -1.61 5.92 -4.77
C LEU A 89 -1.91 5.12 -3.50
N HIS A 90 -2.02 3.78 -3.59
CA HIS A 90 -2.63 2.95 -2.54
C HIS A 90 -1.97 3.07 -1.15
N ASP A 91 -0.66 3.30 -1.15
CA ASP A 91 0.17 3.32 0.05
C ASP A 91 0.52 4.74 0.53
N ILE A 92 -0.10 5.79 -0.04
CA ILE A 92 0.22 7.18 0.34
C ILE A 92 -0.02 7.45 1.83
N GLY A 93 -0.97 6.76 2.45
CA GLY A 93 -1.21 6.81 3.89
C GLY A 93 -0.03 6.36 4.76
N LYS A 94 0.97 5.64 4.22
CA LYS A 94 2.21 5.34 4.97
C LYS A 94 3.03 6.58 5.28
N SER A 95 2.69 7.73 4.69
CA SER A 95 3.21 9.05 5.09
C SER A 95 2.51 9.63 6.34
N GLY A 96 1.47 8.99 6.87
CA GLY A 96 0.70 9.46 8.03
C GLY A 96 -0.58 10.22 7.65
N PRO A 97 -1.36 10.68 8.64
CA PRO A 97 -2.66 11.33 8.40
C PRO A 97 -2.55 12.59 7.55
N LYS A 98 -3.68 13.05 7.00
CA LYS A 98 -3.73 14.22 6.11
C LYS A 98 -3.21 15.51 6.77
N GLU A 99 -3.38 15.65 8.09
CA GLU A 99 -2.90 16.82 8.85
C GLU A 99 -1.41 16.74 9.24
N ALA A 100 -0.73 15.61 8.98
CA ALA A 100 0.66 15.42 9.38
C ALA A 100 1.59 16.40 8.66
N GLY A 101 2.34 17.20 9.44
CA GLY A 101 3.41 18.04 8.92
C GLY A 101 4.63 17.23 8.46
N ALA A 102 5.58 17.86 7.76
CA ALA A 102 6.76 17.20 7.19
C ALA A 102 7.55 16.33 8.19
N ASP A 103 7.74 16.83 9.42
CA ASP A 103 8.45 16.10 10.48
C ASP A 103 7.65 14.90 10.99
N GLU A 104 6.33 15.06 11.13
CA GLU A 104 5.43 14.00 11.59
C GLU A 104 5.34 12.88 10.53
N GLN A 105 5.32 13.25 9.25
CA GLN A 105 5.36 12.29 8.15
C GLN A 105 6.64 11.44 8.19
N LYS A 106 7.82 12.05 8.44
CA LYS A 106 9.09 11.30 8.60
C LYS A 106 9.02 10.29 9.74
N LEU A 107 8.44 10.68 10.88
CA LEU A 107 8.27 9.79 12.03
C LEU A 107 7.35 8.60 11.72
N ILE A 108 6.29 8.81 10.95
CA ILE A 108 5.38 7.73 10.55
C ILE A 108 6.01 6.82 9.50
N VAL A 109 6.68 7.36 8.48
CA VAL A 109 7.38 6.55 7.48
C VAL A 109 8.39 5.61 8.14
N ALA A 110 9.13 6.09 9.15
CA ALA A 110 10.05 5.25 9.92
C ALA A 110 9.35 4.06 10.62
N LEU A 111 8.06 4.17 10.99
CA LEU A 111 7.35 3.02 11.58
C LEU A 111 6.98 1.93 10.57
N PHE A 112 6.94 2.26 9.27
CA PHE A 112 6.62 1.32 8.20
C PHE A 112 7.86 0.67 7.59
N ASP A 113 9.08 1.15 7.88
CA ASP A 113 10.30 0.51 7.40
C ASP A 113 10.63 -0.76 8.23
N PRO A 114 10.55 -1.97 7.63
CA PRO A 114 10.87 -3.21 8.31
C PRO A 114 12.33 -3.30 8.77
N SER A 115 13.25 -2.52 8.16
CA SER A 115 14.68 -2.55 8.50
C SER A 115 14.95 -2.15 9.96
N HIS A 116 14.07 -1.34 10.54
CA HIS A 116 14.18 -0.92 11.93
C HIS A 116 13.88 -2.04 12.93
N TYR A 117 13.21 -3.13 12.55
CA TYR A 117 12.74 -4.16 13.50
C TYR A 117 13.51 -5.47 13.41
N ARG A 118 14.73 -5.45 12.85
CA ARG A 118 15.57 -6.66 12.66
C ARG A 118 15.77 -7.47 13.94
N LYS A 119 15.97 -6.81 15.08
CA LYS A 119 16.14 -7.50 16.37
C LYS A 119 14.97 -8.41 16.73
N ILE A 120 13.75 -8.05 16.31
CA ILE A 120 12.53 -8.83 16.56
C ILE A 120 12.43 -9.97 15.52
N THR A 121 12.67 -9.67 14.25
CA THR A 121 12.55 -10.66 13.17
C THR A 121 13.65 -11.73 13.23
N ASP A 122 14.87 -11.36 13.62
CA ASP A 122 16.03 -12.26 13.66
C ASP A 122 15.90 -13.34 14.74
N VAL A 123 15.11 -13.08 15.80
CA VAL A 123 14.76 -14.07 16.83
C VAL A 123 13.47 -14.84 16.51
N GLY A 124 12.96 -14.73 15.28
CA GLY A 124 11.78 -15.46 14.80
C GLY A 124 10.44 -14.92 15.31
N LYS A 125 10.41 -13.73 15.93
CA LYS A 125 9.16 -13.10 16.36
C LYS A 125 8.50 -12.33 15.21
N ASN A 126 7.17 -12.24 15.27
CA ASN A 126 6.39 -11.46 14.32
C ASN A 126 6.14 -10.05 14.87
N VAL A 127 6.82 -9.05 14.30
CA VAL A 127 6.65 -7.62 14.66
C VAL A 127 5.19 -7.18 14.63
N ALA A 128 4.39 -7.72 13.71
CA ALA A 128 2.99 -7.36 13.57
C ALA A 128 2.16 -7.63 14.84
N GLU A 129 2.55 -8.64 15.63
CA GLU A 129 1.88 -9.05 16.85
C GLU A 129 2.38 -8.32 18.11
N GLU A 130 3.50 -7.60 17.99
CA GLU A 130 4.08 -6.82 19.09
C GLU A 130 3.30 -5.53 19.32
N THR A 131 3.30 -5.04 20.57
CA THR A 131 2.78 -3.70 20.86
C THR A 131 3.68 -2.64 20.23
N ILE A 132 3.13 -1.48 19.90
CA ILE A 132 3.89 -0.38 19.31
C ILE A 132 5.07 0.02 20.22
N LEU A 133 4.85 0.09 21.53
CA LEU A 133 5.90 0.42 22.49
C LEU A 133 7.03 -0.61 22.50
N HIS A 134 6.71 -1.91 22.45
CA HIS A 134 7.73 -2.95 22.42
C HIS A 134 8.50 -2.94 21.09
N ALA A 135 7.79 -2.80 19.97
CA ALA A 135 8.41 -2.66 18.66
C ALA A 135 9.35 -1.44 18.57
N LEU A 136 8.95 -0.30 19.15
CA LEU A 136 9.81 0.89 19.23
C LEU A 136 11.06 0.65 20.07
N ARG A 137 10.94 0.04 21.24
CA ARG A 137 12.09 -0.25 22.13
C ARG A 137 13.11 -1.17 21.49
N ASP A 138 12.63 -2.18 20.78
CA ASP A 138 13.46 -3.17 20.11
C ASP A 138 13.87 -2.74 18.69
N SER A 139 13.52 -1.52 18.28
CA SER A 139 13.93 -0.98 16.99
C SER A 139 15.39 -0.54 16.95
N ASP A 140 15.91 -0.27 15.76
CA ASP A 140 17.21 0.37 15.53
C ASP A 140 17.13 1.92 15.52
N LEU A 141 15.95 2.49 15.78
CA LEU A 141 15.78 3.94 15.88
C LEU A 141 16.43 4.47 17.16
N ASP A 142 16.95 5.70 17.12
CA ASP A 142 17.49 6.33 18.32
C ASP A 142 16.38 6.68 19.33
N ASP A 143 16.76 6.69 20.61
CA ASP A 143 15.91 7.04 21.75
C ASP A 143 15.09 8.33 21.58
N SER A 144 15.66 9.35 20.95
CA SER A 144 14.97 10.62 20.72
C SER A 144 13.85 10.45 19.70
N THR A 145 14.14 9.77 18.59
CA THR A 145 13.17 9.43 17.55
C THR A 145 12.05 8.55 18.10
N GLN A 146 12.38 7.49 18.86
CA GLN A 146 11.37 6.64 19.51
C GLN A 146 10.41 7.46 20.40
N ARG A 147 10.95 8.37 21.23
CA ARG A 147 10.15 9.26 22.09
C ARG A 147 9.31 10.27 21.29
N ARG A 148 9.80 10.76 20.16
CA ARG A 148 9.03 11.64 19.26
C ARG A 148 7.87 10.89 18.61
N ILE A 149 8.12 9.67 18.11
CA ILE A 149 7.08 8.80 17.56
C ILE A 149 6.01 8.54 18.62
N ALA A 150 6.39 8.06 19.81
CA ALA A 150 5.43 7.70 20.85
C ALA A 150 4.55 8.90 21.26
N ARG A 151 5.14 10.10 21.41
CA ARG A 151 4.37 11.33 21.70
C ARG A 151 3.43 11.70 20.56
N TYR A 152 3.87 11.57 19.32
CA TYR A 152 3.05 11.88 18.16
C TYR A 152 1.86 10.92 18.05
N LEU A 153 2.09 9.61 18.18
CA LEU A 153 1.03 8.61 18.17
C LEU A 153 0.00 8.84 19.28
N ASN A 154 0.43 9.17 20.50
CA ASN A 154 -0.48 9.51 21.59
C ASN A 154 -1.33 10.75 21.28
N ARG A 155 -0.78 11.76 20.58
CA ARG A 155 -1.56 12.93 20.11
C ARG A 155 -2.63 12.55 19.09
N LEU A 156 -2.41 11.50 18.31
CA LEU A 156 -3.40 10.93 17.38
C LEU A 156 -4.42 10.01 18.09
N GLY A 157 -4.32 9.85 19.42
CA GLY A 157 -5.17 8.93 20.17
C GLY A 157 -4.83 7.46 19.98
N ILE A 158 -3.63 7.14 19.49
CA ILE A 158 -3.15 5.77 19.30
C ILE A 158 -2.49 5.32 20.60
N ASP A 159 -3.00 4.25 21.21
CA ASP A 159 -2.47 3.72 22.46
C ASP A 159 -1.20 2.91 22.19
N VAL A 160 -0.05 3.58 22.29
CA VAL A 160 1.25 2.95 22.03
C VAL A 160 1.56 1.77 22.95
N VAL A 161 0.94 1.70 24.13
CA VAL A 161 1.25 0.67 25.13
C VAL A 161 0.54 -0.64 24.79
N ASN A 162 -0.74 -0.55 24.41
CA ASN A 162 -1.60 -1.72 24.25
C ASN A 162 -1.94 -2.05 22.79
N GLU A 163 -1.84 -1.09 21.87
CA GLU A 163 -2.13 -1.32 20.45
C GLU A 163 -0.98 -2.09 19.78
N LYS A 164 -1.34 -3.09 18.97
CA LYS A 164 -0.40 -3.89 18.18
C LYS A 164 0.06 -3.14 16.93
N MET A 165 1.28 -3.41 16.48
CA MET A 165 1.85 -2.86 15.24
C MET A 165 0.97 -3.13 14.03
N ILE A 166 0.35 -4.30 13.91
CA ILE A 166 -0.57 -4.59 12.79
C ILE A 166 -1.79 -3.66 12.77
N SER A 167 -2.29 -3.25 13.93
CA SER A 167 -3.42 -2.33 14.01
C SER A 167 -3.01 -0.93 13.56
N PHE A 168 -1.82 -0.48 13.99
CA PHE A 168 -1.22 0.76 13.51
C PHE A 168 -0.98 0.73 12.00
N TRP A 169 -0.30 -0.31 11.49
CA TRP A 169 0.03 -0.40 10.07
C TRP A 169 -1.23 -0.33 9.22
N ARG A 170 -2.31 -1.03 9.58
CA ARG A 170 -3.57 -1.01 8.83
C ARG A 170 -4.23 0.37 8.72
N ARG A 171 -3.91 1.33 9.60
CA ARG A 171 -4.45 2.70 9.53
C ARG A 171 -4.01 3.45 8.28
N HIS A 172 -2.94 3.03 7.60
CA HIS A 172 -2.54 3.69 6.36
C HIS A 172 -3.63 3.58 5.28
N ALA A 173 -4.46 2.55 5.28
CA ALA A 173 -5.59 2.44 4.36
C ALA A 173 -6.61 3.58 4.61
N ASP A 174 -6.93 3.85 5.88
CA ASP A 174 -7.81 4.95 6.29
C ASP A 174 -7.18 6.30 5.92
N TRP A 175 -5.89 6.47 6.19
CA TRP A 175 -5.15 7.69 5.86
C TRP A 175 -5.02 7.90 4.35
N THR A 176 -4.84 6.84 3.55
CA THR A 176 -4.87 6.92 2.08
C THR A 176 -6.21 7.50 1.62
N PHE A 177 -7.33 6.99 2.13
CA PHE A 177 -8.66 7.52 1.79
C PHE A 177 -8.80 8.99 2.19
N ASP A 178 -8.41 9.33 3.42
CA ASP A 178 -8.50 10.69 3.97
C ASP A 178 -7.63 11.72 3.26
N ILE A 179 -6.44 11.31 2.79
CA ILE A 179 -5.55 12.14 1.97
C ILE A 179 -6.17 12.35 0.60
N LEU A 180 -6.60 11.29 -0.09
CA LEU A 180 -7.04 11.39 -1.48
C LEU A 180 -8.37 12.12 -1.62
N LYS A 181 -9.27 12.00 -0.63
CA LYS A 181 -10.60 12.64 -0.67
C LYS A 181 -10.56 14.17 -0.60
N ILE A 182 -9.41 14.80 -0.35
CA ILE A 182 -9.29 16.27 -0.39
C ILE A 182 -9.15 16.78 -1.84
N TYR A 183 -8.83 15.90 -2.79
CA TYR A 183 -8.56 16.23 -4.21
C TYR A 183 -9.76 15.98 -5.14
N LYS A 184 -10.98 15.97 -4.57
CA LYS A 184 -12.25 15.50 -5.17
C LYS A 184 -12.69 16.17 -6.48
N GLU A 185 -12.08 17.27 -6.90
CA GLU A 185 -12.50 18.05 -8.08
C GLU A 185 -11.59 17.85 -9.31
N ASP A 186 -10.56 17.01 -9.22
CA ASP A 186 -9.60 16.78 -10.29
C ASP A 186 -9.59 15.30 -10.76
N LYS A 187 -8.46 14.84 -11.34
CA LYS A 187 -8.23 13.45 -11.76
C LYS A 187 -8.28 12.43 -10.60
N ILE A 188 -8.40 12.89 -9.36
CA ILE A 188 -8.59 12.07 -8.15
C ILE A 188 -10.03 12.22 -7.65
N ASP A 189 -10.95 11.54 -8.33
CA ASP A 189 -12.33 11.46 -7.84
C ASP A 189 -12.46 10.51 -6.63
N GLU A 190 -13.64 10.50 -6.02
CA GLU A 190 -13.95 9.64 -4.87
C GLU A 190 -13.79 8.15 -5.18
N LYS A 191 -14.16 7.70 -6.39
CA LYS A 191 -14.00 6.30 -6.78
C LYS A 191 -12.53 5.91 -6.78
N LEU A 192 -11.62 6.75 -7.29
CA LEU A 192 -10.18 6.49 -7.25
C LEU A 192 -9.63 6.45 -5.81
N ALA A 193 -10.09 7.36 -4.96
CA ALA A 193 -9.71 7.35 -3.54
C ALA A 193 -10.12 6.04 -2.85
N ILE A 194 -11.33 5.56 -3.12
CA ILE A 194 -11.80 4.26 -2.61
C ILE A 194 -10.95 3.12 -3.19
N MET A 195 -10.61 3.18 -4.48
CA MET A 195 -9.75 2.17 -5.13
C MET A 195 -8.42 2.02 -4.41
N ALA A 196 -7.71 3.12 -4.23
CA ALA A 196 -6.41 3.16 -3.58
C ALA A 196 -6.51 2.67 -2.12
N ALA A 197 -7.56 3.03 -1.38
CA ALA A 197 -7.69 2.70 0.03
C ALA A 197 -8.14 1.25 0.31
N SER A 198 -8.82 0.58 -0.63
CA SER A 198 -9.53 -0.68 -0.34
C SER A 198 -8.66 -1.95 -0.39
N HIS A 199 -7.34 -1.83 -0.59
CA HIS A 199 -6.44 -2.98 -0.75
C HIS A 199 -6.27 -3.87 0.51
N HIS A 200 -6.79 -3.44 1.67
CA HIS A 200 -6.88 -4.25 2.90
C HIS A 200 -8.26 -4.89 3.15
N ILE A 201 -9.17 -4.88 2.18
CA ILE A 201 -10.54 -5.40 2.37
C ILE A 201 -10.58 -6.89 2.74
N LEU A 202 -9.64 -7.70 2.23
CA LEU A 202 -9.47 -9.10 2.64
C LEU A 202 -9.07 -9.29 4.12
N GLU A 203 -8.73 -8.22 4.82
CA GLU A 203 -8.36 -8.23 6.24
C GLU A 203 -9.50 -7.73 7.13
N GLY A 204 -10.69 -7.53 6.57
CA GLY A 204 -11.84 -6.97 7.28
C GLY A 204 -11.69 -5.47 7.57
N LYS A 205 -10.79 -4.79 6.85
CA LYS A 205 -10.62 -3.33 6.94
C LYS A 205 -11.38 -2.64 5.83
N ASN A 206 -12.11 -1.61 6.21
CA ASN A 206 -13.04 -0.93 5.35
C ASN A 206 -12.91 0.60 5.53
N PRO A 207 -11.81 1.17 5.02
CA PRO A 207 -11.47 2.59 5.26
C PRO A 207 -12.48 3.56 4.67
N ALA A 208 -13.12 3.19 3.57
CA ALA A 208 -14.16 4.00 2.94
C ALA A 208 -15.57 3.72 3.49
N GLY A 209 -15.72 2.89 4.54
CA GLY A 209 -17.03 2.56 5.10
C GLY A 209 -17.94 1.78 4.15
N LEU A 210 -17.37 1.12 3.13
CA LEU A 210 -18.02 0.16 2.24
C LEU A 210 -18.54 -1.06 3.00
N ASN A 211 -19.71 -1.00 3.62
CA ASN A 211 -20.32 -2.25 4.10
C ASN A 211 -20.80 -3.00 2.85
N PRO A 212 -20.24 -4.18 2.52
CA PRO A 212 -20.69 -4.95 1.36
C PRO A 212 -22.20 -5.26 1.39
N GLU A 213 -22.79 -5.26 2.58
CA GLU A 213 -24.21 -5.49 2.85
C GLU A 213 -25.09 -4.21 2.82
N ASP A 214 -24.54 -3.02 3.13
CA ASP A 214 -25.29 -1.74 3.06
C ASP A 214 -25.26 -1.11 1.66
N ILE A 215 -24.46 -1.67 0.76
CA ILE A 215 -24.47 -1.29 -0.65
C ILE A 215 -25.68 -2.01 -1.28
N PRO A 216 -26.74 -1.29 -1.72
CA PRO A 216 -27.98 -1.91 -2.20
C PRO A 216 -27.70 -2.95 -3.29
N HIS A 217 -28.35 -4.12 -3.32
CA HIS A 217 -28.04 -5.19 -4.29
C HIS A 217 -28.10 -4.76 -5.78
N GLU A 218 -28.84 -3.69 -6.10
CA GLU A 218 -28.97 -3.11 -7.43
C GLU A 218 -28.00 -1.91 -7.66
N SER A 219 -27.33 -1.45 -6.60
CA SER A 219 -26.37 -0.33 -6.55
C SER A 219 -25.01 -0.74 -5.97
N GLN A 220 -24.81 -2.03 -5.67
CA GLN A 220 -23.54 -2.72 -5.78
C GLN A 220 -23.18 -2.55 -7.23
N THR A 221 -22.57 -1.41 -7.56
CA THR A 221 -21.81 -1.34 -8.79
C THR A 221 -20.80 -2.45 -8.62
N ILE A 222 -21.12 -3.58 -9.24
CA ILE A 222 -20.28 -4.74 -9.50
C ILE A 222 -18.87 -4.22 -9.78
N GLU A 223 -18.80 -3.14 -10.56
CA GLU A 223 -17.64 -2.30 -10.82
C GLU A 223 -16.82 -1.88 -9.59
N MET A 224 -17.39 -1.35 -8.49
CA MET A 224 -16.62 -0.95 -7.30
C MET A 224 -15.96 -2.16 -6.64
N VAL A 225 -16.72 -3.22 -6.35
CA VAL A 225 -16.18 -4.45 -5.76
C VAL A 225 -15.07 -4.98 -6.67
N GLU A 226 -15.37 -5.21 -7.95
CA GLU A 226 -14.46 -5.68 -9.01
C GLU A 226 -13.17 -4.85 -9.17
N THR A 227 -13.25 -3.53 -8.95
CA THR A 227 -12.10 -2.64 -9.09
C THR A 227 -11.10 -2.81 -7.94
N TYR A 228 -11.56 -3.10 -6.73
CA TYR A 228 -10.67 -3.22 -5.57
C TYR A 228 -10.03 -4.60 -5.49
N GLU A 229 -10.66 -5.62 -6.08
CA GLU A 229 -10.15 -6.99 -6.09
C GLU A 229 -8.81 -7.10 -6.80
N ILE A 230 -8.65 -6.44 -7.96
CA ILE A 230 -7.41 -6.50 -8.74
C ILE A 230 -6.24 -5.98 -7.90
N LEU A 231 -6.36 -4.77 -7.36
CA LEU A 231 -5.31 -4.16 -6.56
C LEU A 231 -5.02 -4.99 -5.30
N THR A 232 -6.06 -5.45 -4.61
CA THR A 232 -5.92 -6.32 -3.44
C THR A 232 -5.21 -7.63 -3.77
N MET A 233 -5.54 -8.26 -4.90
CA MET A 233 -4.92 -9.53 -5.30
C MET A 233 -3.46 -9.34 -5.65
N VAL A 234 -3.15 -8.29 -6.41
CA VAL A 234 -1.78 -8.01 -6.83
C VAL A 234 -0.92 -7.58 -5.64
N ASP A 235 -1.44 -6.76 -4.73
CA ASP A 235 -0.74 -6.39 -3.48
C ASP A 235 -0.39 -7.63 -2.65
N GLN A 236 -1.38 -8.49 -2.38
CA GLN A 236 -1.15 -9.70 -1.58
C GLN A 236 -0.18 -10.67 -2.24
N PHE A 237 -0.33 -10.88 -3.55
CA PHE A 237 0.59 -11.70 -4.34
C PHE A 237 2.01 -11.15 -4.29
N GLN A 238 2.20 -9.85 -4.55
CA GLN A 238 3.51 -9.19 -4.52
C GLN A 238 4.14 -9.27 -3.13
N ALA A 239 3.35 -9.07 -2.07
CA ALA A 239 3.82 -9.15 -0.70
C ALA A 239 4.34 -10.57 -0.35
N TYR A 240 3.67 -11.64 -0.78
CA TYR A 240 4.15 -13.01 -0.56
C TYR A 240 5.46 -13.31 -1.29
N ILE A 241 5.63 -12.82 -2.53
CA ILE A 241 6.88 -12.99 -3.26
C ILE A 241 8.02 -12.21 -2.57
N LYS A 242 7.81 -10.90 -2.35
CA LYS A 242 8.90 -10.01 -1.92
C LYS A 242 9.23 -10.13 -0.44
N ARG A 243 8.20 -10.17 0.43
CA ARG A 243 8.38 -10.12 1.88
C ARG A 243 8.52 -11.52 2.49
N SER A 244 7.83 -12.52 1.93
CA SER A 244 7.89 -13.91 2.42
C SER A 244 8.82 -14.81 1.61
N GLY A 245 9.44 -14.32 0.52
CA GLY A 245 10.37 -15.09 -0.30
C GLY A 245 9.72 -16.28 -1.01
N LYS A 246 8.39 -16.28 -1.16
CA LYS A 246 7.65 -17.39 -1.76
C LYS A 246 7.87 -17.43 -3.27
N SER A 247 7.83 -18.63 -3.84
CA SER A 247 7.72 -18.81 -5.29
C SER A 247 6.36 -18.32 -5.80
N HIS A 248 6.25 -18.14 -7.13
CA HIS A 248 4.99 -17.77 -7.78
C HIS A 248 3.84 -18.69 -7.36
N LYS A 249 4.05 -20.01 -7.45
CA LYS A 249 3.06 -21.02 -7.09
C LYS A 249 2.66 -20.93 -5.61
N GLU A 250 3.63 -20.80 -4.71
CA GLU A 250 3.35 -20.67 -3.27
C GLU A 250 2.58 -19.39 -2.95
N ALA A 251 2.92 -18.27 -3.58
CA ALA A 251 2.19 -17.02 -3.41
C ALA A 251 0.73 -17.15 -3.89
N VAL A 252 0.49 -17.79 -5.04
CA VAL A 252 -0.86 -18.05 -5.56
C VAL A 252 -1.67 -18.91 -4.58
N GLU A 253 -1.12 -20.00 -4.05
CA GLU A 253 -1.84 -20.85 -3.10
C GLU A 253 -2.18 -20.13 -1.80
N GLU A 254 -1.31 -19.23 -1.33
CA GLU A 254 -1.55 -18.44 -0.12
C GLU A 254 -2.67 -17.42 -0.31
N VAL A 255 -2.67 -16.72 -1.44
CA VAL A 255 -3.77 -15.82 -1.82
C VAL A 255 -5.07 -16.62 -1.95
N ARG A 256 -5.05 -17.79 -2.61
CA ARG A 256 -6.20 -18.69 -2.74
C ARG A 256 -6.75 -19.12 -1.38
N SER A 257 -5.86 -19.52 -0.47
CA SER A 257 -6.19 -19.89 0.91
C SER A 257 -6.79 -18.71 1.68
N LYS A 258 -6.29 -17.48 1.47
CA LYS A 258 -6.84 -16.27 2.08
C LYS A 258 -8.26 -16.00 1.57
N ILE A 259 -8.51 -16.08 0.26
CA ILE A 259 -9.86 -15.93 -0.35
C ILE A 259 -10.84 -16.95 0.23
N ASN A 260 -10.44 -18.23 0.28
CA ASN A 260 -11.31 -19.32 0.74
C ASN A 260 -11.72 -19.21 2.21
N ARG A 261 -10.88 -18.57 3.04
CA ARG A 261 -11.17 -18.30 4.47
C ARG A 261 -12.14 -17.14 4.68
N GLN A 262 -12.35 -16.28 3.68
CA GLN A 262 -13.29 -15.17 3.79
C GLN A 262 -14.74 -15.63 3.67
N LYS A 263 -15.63 -14.93 4.38
CA LYS A 263 -17.09 -15.13 4.32
C LYS A 263 -17.73 -14.33 3.17
N PHE A 264 -17.12 -14.36 1.99
CA PHE A 264 -17.69 -13.74 0.79
C PHE A 264 -18.81 -14.60 0.20
N SER A 265 -19.69 -13.96 -0.56
CA SER A 265 -20.64 -14.65 -1.43
C SER A 265 -19.90 -15.44 -2.51
N ASP A 266 -20.54 -16.48 -3.05
CA ASP A 266 -19.94 -17.32 -4.09
C ASP A 266 -19.58 -16.51 -5.36
N LYS A 267 -20.38 -15.48 -5.67
CA LYS A 267 -20.13 -14.57 -6.78
C LYS A 267 -18.79 -13.83 -6.60
N VAL A 268 -18.62 -13.16 -5.46
CA VAL A 268 -17.39 -12.40 -5.15
C VAL A 268 -16.18 -13.35 -5.10
N LYS A 269 -16.30 -14.53 -4.49
CA LYS A 269 -15.21 -15.53 -4.50
C LYS A 269 -14.81 -15.92 -5.92
N LYS A 270 -15.77 -16.11 -6.82
CA LYS A 270 -15.51 -16.47 -8.22
C LYS A 270 -14.72 -15.37 -8.94
N GLU A 271 -15.03 -14.10 -8.68
CA GLU A 271 -14.34 -12.94 -9.28
C GLU A 271 -12.88 -12.85 -8.80
N TYR A 272 -12.64 -12.93 -7.49
CA TYR A 272 -11.28 -13.03 -6.93
C TYR A 272 -10.47 -14.20 -7.49
N LEU A 273 -11.09 -15.38 -7.61
CA LEU A 273 -10.43 -16.57 -8.15
C LEU A 273 -10.14 -16.44 -9.65
N ALA A 274 -10.97 -15.72 -10.40
CA ALA A 274 -10.71 -15.43 -11.81
C ALA A 274 -9.49 -14.52 -11.99
N ILE A 275 -9.38 -13.45 -11.18
CA ILE A 275 -8.19 -12.58 -11.16
C ILE A 275 -6.95 -13.38 -10.77
N LEU A 276 -7.05 -14.24 -9.75
CA LEU A 276 -5.94 -15.07 -9.32
C LEU A 276 -5.50 -16.08 -10.39
N ALA A 277 -6.44 -16.67 -11.13
CA ALA A 277 -6.12 -17.55 -12.26
C ALA A 277 -5.37 -16.81 -13.38
N ILE A 278 -5.69 -15.52 -13.59
CA ILE A 278 -4.95 -14.65 -14.52
C ILE A 278 -3.53 -14.41 -14.02
N ILE A 279 -3.33 -14.18 -12.72
CA ILE A 279 -1.99 -14.07 -12.13
C ILE A 279 -1.21 -15.38 -12.31
N GLU A 280 -1.84 -16.52 -12.01
CA GLU A 280 -1.26 -17.87 -12.08
C GLU A 280 -0.77 -18.23 -13.49
N LYS A 281 -1.59 -18.01 -14.52
CA LYS A 281 -1.19 -18.26 -15.92
C LYS A 281 -0.12 -17.29 -16.43
N SER A 282 0.11 -16.18 -15.73
CA SER A 282 1.05 -15.12 -16.14
C SER A 282 2.45 -15.29 -15.54
N GLU A 283 2.76 -16.41 -14.88
CA GLU A 283 4.04 -16.67 -14.21
C GLU A 283 5.26 -16.27 -15.07
N GLY A 284 5.33 -16.74 -16.31
CA GLY A 284 6.46 -16.46 -17.21
C GLY A 284 6.68 -14.97 -17.49
N LYS A 285 5.59 -14.20 -17.62
CA LYS A 285 5.65 -12.74 -17.81
C LYS A 285 6.05 -12.01 -16.52
N LEU A 286 5.52 -12.46 -15.38
CA LEU A 286 5.71 -11.82 -14.08
C LEU A 286 7.09 -12.10 -13.47
N GLN A 287 7.67 -13.29 -13.67
CA GLN A 287 9.01 -13.61 -13.19
C GLN A 287 10.09 -12.69 -13.79
N ALA A 288 9.90 -12.18 -15.01
CA ALA A 288 10.82 -11.25 -15.65
C ALA A 288 10.79 -9.84 -15.01
N LYS A 289 9.68 -9.49 -14.37
CA LYS A 289 9.45 -8.18 -13.72
C LYS A 289 9.84 -8.19 -12.24
N LEU A 290 9.55 -9.28 -11.54
CA LEU A 290 9.80 -9.41 -10.09
C LEU A 290 11.28 -9.65 -9.72
N LYS A 291 12.15 -9.93 -10.70
CA LYS A 291 13.61 -10.12 -10.52
C LYS A 291 14.44 -8.83 -10.67
N LYS A 292 13.80 -7.69 -10.96
CA LYS A 292 14.43 -6.37 -11.05
C LYS A 292 14.15 -5.56 -9.80
#